data_AF-A0A7W1FXW5-F1
#
_entry.id   AF-A0A7W1FXW5-F1
#
_cell.length_a   1.000
_cell.length_b   1.000
_cell.length_c   1.000
_cell.angle_alpha   90.00
_cell.angle_beta   90.00
_cell.angle_gamma   90.00
#
_symmetry.space_group_name_H-M   'P 1'
#
loop_
_entity.id
_entity.type
_entity.pdbx_description
1 polymer ?
#
loop_
_entity_poly.entity_id
_entity_poly.type
_entity_poly.pdbx_seq_one_letter_code
_entity_poly.pdbx_strand_id
1 'polypeptide(L)'
;MYRTNATFDFLENFENVGMIIDSTSRSLVPFEKISSPAENIFEGLNAGFAHLTDTNNFFECATVNKYSLPKSGADVFLEFNYKCNYKITVSIIAYGIASTEQFAVLGLNPSEDWNKAYVHLTPGVSGAYSALNYKIAWGTVNNNGTDSIGILLDNIKLVH
;
A
#
# COMPACT_ATOMS: atom_id res chain seq x y z
N MET A 1 18.92 -6.44 10.14
CA MET A 1 19.43 -7.38 9.10
C MET A 1 18.34 -8.41 8.84
N TYR A 2 18.00 -8.66 7.57
CA TYR A 2 17.05 -9.72 7.20
C TYR A 2 17.67 -11.10 7.45
N ARG A 3 16.82 -12.12 7.63
CA ARG A 3 17.27 -13.52 7.69
C ARG A 3 17.87 -13.93 6.33
N THR A 4 18.83 -14.85 6.35
CA THR A 4 19.60 -15.27 5.16
C THR A 4 18.75 -15.85 4.01
N ASN A 5 17.50 -16.22 4.28
CA ASN A 5 16.56 -16.79 3.30
C ASN A 5 15.37 -15.85 2.97
N ALA A 6 15.44 -14.56 3.31
CA ALA A 6 14.37 -13.62 2.99
C ALA A 6 14.27 -13.39 1.47
N THR A 7 13.08 -13.61 0.94
CA THR A 7 12.68 -13.36 -0.44
C THR A 7 12.05 -11.97 -0.53
N PHE A 8 12.43 -11.21 -1.54
CA PHE A 8 11.82 -9.91 -1.86
C PHE A 8 10.96 -10.11 -3.11
N ASP A 9 9.64 -10.02 -2.96
CA ASP A 9 8.74 -10.13 -4.11
C ASP A 9 8.86 -8.91 -5.01
N PHE A 10 9.03 -7.72 -4.41
CA PHE A 10 9.23 -6.47 -5.13
C PHE A 10 9.83 -5.36 -4.27
N LEU A 11 10.33 -4.33 -4.97
CA LEU A 11 10.63 -2.99 -4.45
C LEU A 11 10.02 -1.96 -5.41
N GLU A 12 9.11 -1.13 -4.92
CA GLU A 12 8.60 0.06 -5.62
C GLU A 12 9.20 1.31 -4.99
N ASN A 13 10.06 1.98 -5.72
CA ASN A 13 10.69 3.25 -5.36
C ASN A 13 10.36 4.37 -6.36
N PHE A 14 9.41 4.13 -7.27
CA PHE A 14 8.89 5.08 -8.25
C PHE A 14 9.91 5.61 -9.29
N GLU A 15 11.13 5.07 -9.33
CA GLU A 15 12.17 5.52 -10.29
C GLU A 15 12.05 4.87 -11.67
N ASN A 16 11.28 3.78 -11.78
CA ASN A 16 11.04 3.12 -13.05
C ASN A 16 9.97 3.82 -13.89
N VAL A 17 9.94 3.53 -15.20
CA VAL A 17 8.93 4.09 -16.12
C VAL A 17 7.50 3.70 -15.71
N GLY A 18 7.30 2.43 -15.35
CA GLY A 18 6.02 1.92 -14.85
C GLY A 18 5.99 1.86 -13.33
N MET A 19 4.78 1.72 -12.78
CA MET A 19 4.53 1.46 -11.36
C MET A 19 3.94 0.05 -11.20
N ILE A 20 4.29 -0.64 -10.12
CA ILE A 20 3.70 -1.93 -9.74
C ILE A 20 2.50 -1.75 -8.80
N ILE A 21 2.11 -0.51 -8.52
CA ILE A 21 0.94 -0.12 -7.74
C ILE A 21 0.12 0.84 -8.59
N ASP A 22 -1.19 0.62 -8.61
CA ASP A 22 -2.13 1.46 -9.35
C ASP A 22 -3.45 1.58 -8.58
N SER A 23 -4.19 2.64 -8.89
CA SER A 23 -5.57 2.82 -8.46
C SER A 23 -6.43 1.61 -8.80
N THR A 24 -7.28 1.20 -7.86
CA THR A 24 -8.31 0.19 -8.13
C THR A 24 -9.48 0.82 -8.87
N SER A 25 -10.32 -0.01 -9.51
CA SER A 25 -11.54 0.45 -10.17
C SER A 25 -12.58 1.09 -9.22
N ARG A 26 -12.38 0.98 -7.90
CA ARG A 26 -13.23 1.59 -6.87
C ARG A 26 -12.78 3.00 -6.49
N SER A 27 -11.50 3.32 -6.75
CA SER A 27 -10.92 4.62 -6.39
C SER A 27 -11.59 5.74 -7.18
N LEU A 28 -11.93 6.85 -6.51
CA LEU A 28 -12.47 8.05 -7.16
C LEU A 28 -11.35 9.01 -7.59
N VAL A 29 -10.12 8.75 -7.15
CA VAL A 29 -8.93 9.54 -7.49
C VAL A 29 -7.80 8.63 -7.98
N PRO A 30 -6.93 9.10 -8.88
CA PRO A 30 -5.80 8.32 -9.34
C PRO A 30 -4.74 8.16 -8.23
N PHE A 31 -3.92 7.11 -8.37
CA PHE A 31 -2.60 7.05 -7.74
C PHE A 31 -1.57 7.36 -8.82
N GLU A 32 -0.79 8.40 -8.63
CA GLU A 32 0.11 8.91 -9.65
C GLU A 32 1.53 9.05 -9.13
N LYS A 33 2.47 9.09 -10.06
CA LYS A 33 3.87 9.39 -9.75
C LYS A 33 4.09 10.89 -9.85
N ILE A 34 4.68 11.48 -8.83
CA ILE A 34 5.07 12.90 -8.80
C ILE A 34 6.58 13.05 -8.68
N SER A 35 7.11 14.17 -9.16
CA SER A 35 8.52 14.57 -9.00
C SER A 35 8.68 15.96 -8.35
N SER A 36 7.58 16.57 -7.91
CA SER A 36 7.57 17.86 -7.22
C SER A 36 6.31 18.02 -6.37
N PRO A 37 6.35 18.87 -5.32
CA PRO A 37 7.52 19.61 -4.84
C PRO A 37 8.53 18.68 -4.14
N ALA A 38 9.77 19.14 -3.94
CA ALA A 38 10.86 18.31 -3.44
C ALA A 38 10.59 17.79 -2.01
N GLU A 39 9.86 18.51 -1.17
CA GLU A 39 9.46 18.06 0.17
C GLU A 39 8.46 16.88 0.18
N ASN A 40 7.90 16.54 -0.98
CA ASN A 40 7.03 15.39 -1.17
C ASN A 40 7.75 14.20 -1.82
N ILE A 41 9.07 14.28 -1.99
CA ILE A 41 9.90 13.18 -2.47
C ILE A 41 10.72 12.67 -1.27
N PHE A 42 10.61 11.39 -0.95
CA PHE A 42 11.34 10.82 0.19
C PHE A 42 12.80 10.53 -0.20
N GLU A 43 13.00 9.81 -1.29
CA GLU A 43 14.30 9.47 -1.85
C GLU A 43 14.24 9.50 -3.38
N GLY A 44 15.38 9.70 -4.05
CA GLY A 44 15.42 9.68 -5.51
C GLY A 44 14.80 10.93 -6.14
N LEU A 45 14.01 10.75 -7.20
CA LEU A 45 13.42 11.81 -8.00
C LEU A 45 11.90 11.80 -7.96
N ASN A 46 11.28 10.71 -7.53
CA ASN A 46 9.84 10.52 -7.61
C ASN A 46 9.26 9.86 -6.35
N ALA A 47 7.96 10.06 -6.15
CA ALA A 47 7.17 9.36 -5.14
C ALA A 47 5.77 9.05 -5.68
N GLY A 48 5.07 8.10 -5.06
CA GLY A 48 3.67 7.84 -5.33
C GLY A 48 2.76 8.78 -4.54
N PHE A 49 1.71 9.30 -5.17
CA PHE A 49 0.82 10.32 -4.60
C PHE A 49 -0.65 10.04 -4.92
N ALA A 50 -1.52 10.35 -3.97
CA ALA A 50 -2.95 10.51 -4.19
C ALA A 50 -3.46 11.75 -3.46
N HIS A 51 -4.41 12.43 -4.10
CA HIS A 51 -5.07 13.62 -3.58
C HIS A 51 -6.59 13.41 -3.57
N LEU A 52 -7.23 13.58 -2.41
CA LEU A 52 -8.68 13.53 -2.27
C LEU A 52 -9.24 14.91 -1.91
N THR A 53 -10.45 15.18 -2.41
CA THR A 53 -11.26 16.35 -2.07
C THR A 53 -12.47 15.95 -1.23
N ASP A 54 -13.28 16.92 -0.83
CA ASP A 54 -14.61 16.69 -0.23
C ASP A 54 -15.55 15.82 -1.08
N THR A 55 -15.41 15.91 -2.40
CA THR A 55 -16.27 15.30 -3.42
C THR A 55 -15.71 13.99 -3.94
N ASN A 56 -14.40 13.90 -4.15
CA ASN A 56 -13.71 12.66 -4.49
C ASN A 56 -13.17 12.01 -3.21
N ASN A 57 -14.08 11.46 -2.43
CA ASN A 57 -13.86 11.11 -1.03
C ASN A 57 -13.35 9.68 -0.77
N PHE A 58 -13.08 8.90 -1.82
CA PHE A 58 -12.58 7.53 -1.69
C PHE A 58 -11.35 7.30 -2.56
N PHE A 59 -10.30 6.78 -1.92
CA PHE A 59 -9.06 6.38 -2.57
C PHE A 59 -8.71 4.96 -2.19
N GLU A 60 -8.35 4.15 -3.19
CA GLU A 60 -7.76 2.83 -2.98
C GLU A 60 -6.82 2.50 -4.13
N CYS A 61 -5.54 2.30 -3.83
CA CYS A 61 -4.57 1.71 -4.73
C CYS A 61 -4.16 0.32 -4.25
N ALA A 62 -3.69 -0.52 -5.16
CA ALA A 62 -3.22 -1.85 -4.85
C ALA A 62 -2.07 -2.26 -5.78
N THR A 63 -1.34 -3.29 -5.38
CA THR A 63 -0.37 -3.91 -6.29
C THR A 63 -1.04 -4.37 -7.58
N VAL A 64 -0.41 -4.14 -8.73
CA VAL A 64 -0.91 -4.55 -10.05
C VAL A 64 -0.90 -6.08 -10.15
N ASN A 65 0.21 -6.69 -9.76
CA ASN A 65 0.38 -8.14 -9.71
C ASN A 65 -0.23 -8.76 -8.44
N LYS A 66 -0.55 -10.04 -8.54
CA LYS A 66 -0.92 -10.90 -7.40
C LYS A 66 0.30 -11.72 -7.00
N TYR A 67 0.54 -11.87 -5.70
CA TYR A 67 1.68 -12.61 -5.16
C TYR A 67 1.22 -13.87 -4.47
N SER A 68 1.94 -14.98 -4.69
CA SER A 68 1.72 -16.23 -3.96
C SER A 68 2.60 -16.19 -2.70
N LEU A 69 1.98 -15.89 -1.56
CA LEU A 69 2.67 -15.65 -0.30
C LEU A 69 2.62 -16.89 0.58
N PRO A 70 3.69 -17.18 1.35
CA PRO A 70 3.73 -18.36 2.19
C PRO A 70 2.69 -18.26 3.32
N LYS A 71 2.11 -19.41 3.65
CA LYS A 71 1.06 -19.54 4.68
C LYS A 71 1.59 -20.29 5.90
N SER A 72 0.67 -20.69 6.78
CA SER A 72 0.96 -21.54 7.94
C SER A 72 1.89 -20.87 8.95
N GLY A 73 1.75 -19.56 9.12
CA GLY A 73 2.53 -18.77 10.08
C GLY A 73 3.92 -18.39 9.59
N ALA A 74 4.25 -18.62 8.31
CA ALA A 74 5.47 -18.12 7.71
C ALA A 74 5.49 -16.58 7.74
N ASP A 75 6.66 -16.03 8.02
CA ASP A 75 6.89 -14.60 8.16
C ASP A 75 6.59 -13.87 6.83
N VAL A 76 5.64 -12.92 6.84
CA VAL A 76 5.35 -12.04 5.70
C VAL A 76 5.24 -10.61 6.22
N PHE A 77 6.04 -9.71 5.65
CA PHE A 77 6.14 -8.31 6.06
C PHE A 77 6.03 -7.37 4.87
N LEU A 78 5.40 -6.23 5.12
CA LEU A 78 5.42 -5.08 4.22
C LEU A 78 6.17 -3.94 4.89
N GLU A 79 7.13 -3.37 4.19
CA GLU A 79 7.85 -2.17 4.61
C GLU A 79 7.63 -1.06 3.61
N PHE A 80 7.40 0.17 4.07
CA PHE A 80 7.30 1.32 3.18
C PHE A 80 7.48 2.64 3.92
N ASN A 81 7.78 3.68 3.16
CA ASN A 81 7.78 5.05 3.61
C ASN A 81 6.44 5.71 3.28
N TYR A 82 5.90 6.50 4.20
CA TYR A 82 4.65 7.22 4.00
C TYR A 82 4.68 8.62 4.64
N LYS A 83 3.92 9.53 4.06
CA LYS A 83 3.60 10.86 4.59
C LYS A 83 2.14 11.17 4.23
N CYS A 84 1.31 11.54 5.19
CA CYS A 84 -0.11 11.78 4.93
C CYS A 84 -0.74 12.71 5.97
N ASN A 85 -1.70 13.54 5.55
CA ASN A 85 -2.46 14.40 6.47
C ASN A 85 -3.78 13.78 6.94
N TYR A 86 -4.06 12.54 6.53
CA TYR A 86 -5.25 11.80 6.91
C TYR A 86 -4.94 10.32 7.14
N LYS A 87 -5.79 9.62 7.91
CA LYS A 87 -5.59 8.20 8.22
C LYS A 87 -5.61 7.37 6.93
N ILE A 88 -4.65 6.46 6.79
CA ILE A 88 -4.61 5.47 5.70
C ILE A 88 -4.69 4.06 6.27
N THR A 89 -5.26 3.14 5.51
CA THR A 89 -5.39 1.73 5.91
C THR A 89 -4.68 0.83 4.92
N VAL A 90 -3.79 -0.01 5.43
CA VAL A 90 -3.19 -1.12 4.68
C VAL A 90 -4.13 -2.32 4.78
N SER A 91 -4.45 -2.92 3.64
CA SER A 91 -5.31 -4.08 3.52
C SER A 91 -4.67 -5.18 2.67
N ILE A 92 -5.13 -6.41 2.87
CA ILE A 92 -4.85 -7.53 1.98
C ILE A 92 -6.11 -7.81 1.18
N ILE A 93 -5.95 -7.99 -0.13
CA ILE A 93 -6.99 -8.53 -1.02
C ILE A 93 -6.59 -9.97 -1.36
N ALA A 94 -7.32 -10.94 -0.80
CA ALA A 94 -7.07 -12.36 -0.93
C ALA A 94 -7.96 -12.96 -2.03
N TYR A 95 -7.34 -13.60 -3.02
CA TYR A 95 -8.03 -14.19 -4.17
C TYR A 95 -8.06 -15.71 -4.02
N GLY A 96 -9.22 -16.28 -3.72
CA GLY A 96 -9.49 -17.72 -3.80
C GLY A 96 -10.01 -18.14 -5.18
N ILE A 97 -10.36 -19.42 -5.31
CA ILE A 97 -10.97 -19.97 -6.54
C ILE A 97 -12.37 -19.40 -6.77
N ALA A 98 -13.16 -19.29 -5.71
CA ALA A 98 -14.58 -18.91 -5.78
C ALA A 98 -14.91 -17.58 -5.09
N SER A 99 -13.96 -16.99 -4.35
CA SER A 99 -14.17 -15.74 -3.61
C SER A 99 -12.97 -14.80 -3.74
N THR A 100 -13.24 -13.52 -3.60
CA THR A 100 -12.22 -12.49 -3.36
C THR A 100 -12.64 -11.74 -2.11
N GLU A 101 -11.74 -11.66 -1.14
CA GLU A 101 -11.99 -11.06 0.16
C GLU A 101 -10.96 -9.98 0.42
N GLN A 102 -11.38 -8.87 1.00
CA GLN A 102 -10.48 -7.81 1.42
C GLN A 102 -10.64 -7.55 2.90
N PHE A 103 -9.54 -7.46 3.63
CA PHE A 103 -9.55 -7.17 5.05
C PHE A 103 -8.41 -6.23 5.43
N ALA A 104 -8.71 -5.33 6.36
CA ALA A 104 -7.76 -4.37 6.89
C ALA A 104 -6.74 -5.07 7.79
N VAL A 105 -5.47 -4.69 7.67
CA VAL A 105 -4.37 -5.21 8.49
C VAL A 105 -3.90 -4.15 9.50
N LEU A 106 -3.69 -2.92 9.03
CA LEU A 106 -3.19 -1.84 9.87
C LEU A 106 -3.72 -0.49 9.41
N GLY A 107 -4.19 0.32 10.36
CA GLY A 107 -4.42 1.75 10.15
C GLY A 107 -3.19 2.55 10.57
N LEU A 108 -2.73 3.45 9.70
CA LEU A 108 -1.64 4.39 9.98
C LEU A 108 -2.21 5.77 10.27
N ASN A 109 -1.71 6.40 11.32
CA ASN A 109 -2.09 7.75 11.68
C ASN A 109 -1.44 8.78 10.74
N PRO A 110 -2.05 9.97 10.59
CA PRO A 110 -1.43 11.09 9.86
C PRO A 110 -0.04 11.43 10.39
N SER A 111 0.84 11.86 9.48
CA SER A 111 2.15 12.41 9.76
C SER A 111 2.54 13.44 8.70
N GLU A 112 2.96 14.62 9.16
CA GLU A 112 3.49 15.69 8.30
C GLU A 112 4.92 15.38 7.82
N ASP A 113 5.66 14.58 8.60
CA ASP A 113 6.98 14.05 8.23
C ASP A 113 6.88 12.65 7.63
N TRP A 114 7.87 12.29 6.83
CA TRP A 114 8.02 10.93 6.31
C TRP A 114 8.34 9.94 7.42
N ASN A 115 7.49 8.92 7.55
CA ASN A 115 7.68 7.81 8.48
C ASN A 115 7.91 6.50 7.73
N LYS A 116 8.57 5.56 8.40
CA LYS A 116 8.68 4.19 7.92
C LYS A 116 7.69 3.28 8.66
N ALA A 117 6.86 2.58 7.91
CA ALA A 117 5.93 1.58 8.42
C ALA A 117 6.48 0.16 8.21
N TYR A 118 6.27 -0.70 9.21
CA TYR A 118 6.53 -2.13 9.16
C TYR A 118 5.23 -2.86 9.51
N VAL A 119 4.64 -3.56 8.55
CA VAL A 119 3.33 -4.21 8.70
C VAL A 119 3.51 -5.72 8.68
N HIS A 120 3.10 -6.36 9.77
CA HIS A 120 3.09 -7.81 9.89
C HIS A 120 1.87 -8.38 9.16
N LEU A 121 2.07 -8.93 7.96
CA LEU A 121 1.01 -9.45 7.11
C LEU A 121 0.68 -10.93 7.39
N THR A 122 1.57 -11.67 8.06
CA THR A 122 1.45 -13.11 8.33
C THR A 122 0.07 -13.55 8.82
N PRO A 123 -0.57 -12.88 9.82
CA PRO A 123 -1.85 -13.35 10.32
C PRO A 123 -2.96 -13.25 9.26
N GLY A 124 -2.91 -12.19 8.46
CA GLY A 124 -3.84 -11.97 7.36
C GLY A 124 -3.67 -12.99 6.22
N VAL A 125 -2.43 -13.18 5.77
CA VAL A 125 -2.09 -14.15 4.73
C VAL A 125 -2.46 -15.57 5.17
N SER A 126 -2.07 -15.97 6.39
CA SER A 126 -2.32 -17.31 6.91
C SER A 126 -3.79 -17.56 7.25
N GLY A 127 -4.52 -16.53 7.71
CA GLY A 127 -5.95 -16.63 8.03
C GLY A 127 -6.86 -16.78 6.80
N ALA A 128 -6.41 -16.31 5.64
CA ALA A 128 -7.09 -16.50 4.36
C ALA A 128 -6.76 -17.88 3.76
N TYR A 129 -7.22 -18.96 4.43
CA TYR A 129 -6.83 -20.34 4.10
C TYR A 129 -7.14 -20.74 2.65
N SER A 130 -8.27 -20.31 2.09
CA SER A 130 -8.71 -20.64 0.72
C SER A 130 -8.08 -19.78 -0.37
N ALA A 131 -7.35 -18.72 -0.02
CA ALA A 131 -6.75 -17.82 -1.00
C ALA A 131 -5.57 -18.48 -1.73
N LEU A 132 -5.39 -18.19 -3.00
CA LEU A 132 -4.25 -18.67 -3.79
C LEU A 132 -3.17 -17.60 -3.90
N ASN A 133 -3.60 -16.35 -4.04
CA ASN A 133 -2.71 -15.20 -4.20
C ASN A 133 -3.29 -13.96 -3.55
N TYR A 134 -2.45 -12.95 -3.37
CA TYR A 134 -2.75 -11.75 -2.60
C TYR A 134 -2.35 -10.50 -3.37
N LYS A 135 -3.11 -9.42 -3.19
CA LYS A 135 -2.66 -8.05 -3.43
C LYS A 135 -2.56 -7.31 -2.11
N ILE A 136 -1.65 -6.36 -2.06
CA ILE A 136 -1.56 -5.40 -0.95
C ILE A 136 -2.22 -4.11 -1.42
N ALA A 137 -3.04 -3.51 -0.58
CA ALA A 137 -3.79 -2.30 -0.89
C ALA A 137 -3.60 -1.23 0.19
N TRP A 138 -3.66 0.04 -0.23
CA TRP A 138 -3.68 1.21 0.62
C TRP A 138 -4.92 2.01 0.27
N GLY A 139 -5.67 2.44 1.27
CA GLY A 139 -6.88 3.20 1.01
C GLY A 139 -7.29 4.11 2.16
N THR A 140 -8.16 5.05 1.82
CA THR A 140 -8.78 5.95 2.78
C THR A 140 -10.20 6.35 2.34
N VAL A 141 -11.01 6.76 3.30
CA VAL A 141 -12.33 7.35 3.07
C VAL A 141 -12.41 8.68 3.81
N ASN A 142 -12.64 9.76 3.06
CA ASN A 142 -12.83 11.10 3.59
C ASN A 142 -14.28 11.27 4.08
N ASN A 143 -14.57 10.74 5.26
CA ASN A 143 -15.91 10.82 5.86
C ASN A 143 -16.24 12.19 6.46
N ASN A 144 -15.25 13.07 6.63
CA ASN A 144 -15.41 14.35 7.34
C ASN A 144 -15.55 15.54 6.37
N GLY A 145 -15.54 15.29 5.05
CA GLY A 145 -15.60 16.36 4.05
C GLY A 145 -14.39 17.29 4.08
N THR A 146 -13.22 16.78 4.48
CA THR A 146 -11.99 17.57 4.55
C THR A 146 -11.42 17.73 3.14
N ASP A 147 -11.16 18.95 2.70
CA ASP A 147 -10.46 19.17 1.44
C ASP A 147 -8.96 18.94 1.56
N SER A 148 -8.33 18.63 0.42
CA SER A 148 -6.88 18.53 0.27
C SER A 148 -6.21 17.42 1.10
N ILE A 149 -6.82 16.22 1.13
CA ILE A 149 -6.15 15.06 1.74
C ILE A 149 -5.06 14.58 0.78
N GLY A 150 -3.82 14.58 1.26
CA GLY A 150 -2.64 14.12 0.53
C GLY A 150 -2.08 12.84 1.15
N ILE A 151 -1.82 11.84 0.31
CA ILE A 151 -1.19 10.58 0.69
C ILE A 151 0.01 10.35 -0.20
N LEU A 152 1.19 10.25 0.41
CA LEU A 152 2.45 9.98 -0.26
C LEU A 152 2.98 8.63 0.21
N LEU A 153 3.45 7.82 -0.74
CA LEU A 153 4.07 6.52 -0.49
C LEU A 153 5.39 6.42 -1.26
N ASP A 154 6.38 5.77 -0.67
CA ASP A 154 7.67 5.50 -1.29
C ASP A 154 8.31 4.22 -0.73
N ASN A 155 9.33 3.68 -1.40
CA ASN A 155 10.20 2.59 -0.94
C ASN A 155 9.43 1.36 -0.42
N ILE A 156 8.41 0.93 -1.15
CA ILE A 156 7.50 -0.14 -0.75
C ILE A 156 8.12 -1.50 -1.07
N LYS A 157 8.22 -2.37 -0.07
CA LYS A 157 8.85 -3.69 -0.14
C LYS A 157 7.95 -4.75 0.47
N LEU A 158 7.78 -5.86 -0.25
CA LEU A 158 7.12 -7.07 0.26
C LEU A 158 8.17 -8.17 0.47
N VAL A 159 8.24 -8.70 1.69
CA VAL A 159 9.31 -9.60 2.14
C VAL A 159 8.74 -10.82 2.85
N HIS A 160 9.25 -12.02 2.56
CA HIS A 160 8.91 -13.28 3.25
C HIS A 160 10.06 -14.28 3.31
#